data_AF-A0A920J1N6-F1
#
_entry.id   AF-A0A920J1N6-F1
#
_cell.length_a   1.000
_cell.length_b   1.000
_cell.length_c   1.000
_cell.angle_alpha   90.00
_cell.angle_beta   90.00
_cell.angle_gamma   90.00
#
_symmetry.space_group_name_H-M   'P 1'
#
loop_
_entity.id
_entity.type
_entity.pdbx_description
1 polymer ?
#
loop_
_entity_poly.entity_id
_entity_poly.type
_entity_poly.pdbx_seq_one_letter_code
_entity_poly.pdbx_strand_id
1 'polypeptide(L)'
;MNALKELGLWDTVMVNDLKYYDGSVKEISRIPQEIKEVYATAFEIEPRWLVDAASRRQKWIDQSQSLNLYIARPSGKKLDVMYRMAWLRGLKTTYYLRSRAATTTEKSTIATGELNAVSANAQPEPTPATDASACSILDPDCEACQ
;
A
#
# COMPACT_ATOMS: atom_id res chain seq x y z
N MET A 1 16.65 -0.81 -12.74
CA MET A 1 17.15 0.53 -13.14
C MET A 1 17.94 0.47 -14.45
N ASN A 2 18.88 -0.48 -14.60
CA ASN A 2 19.65 -0.62 -15.85
C ASN A 2 18.76 -0.99 -17.05
N ALA A 3 17.83 -1.95 -16.90
CA ALA A 3 16.92 -2.33 -17.99
C ALA A 3 16.11 -1.15 -18.59
N LEU A 4 15.58 -0.26 -17.76
CA LEU A 4 14.85 0.93 -18.24
C LEU A 4 15.79 1.94 -18.93
N LYS A 5 17.05 2.05 -18.47
CA LYS A 5 18.06 2.90 -19.10
C LYS A 5 18.50 2.34 -20.46
N GLU A 6 18.71 1.02 -20.55
CA GLU A 6 19.05 0.30 -21.78
C GLU A 6 17.97 0.45 -22.84
N LEU A 7 16.70 0.50 -22.43
CA LEU A 7 15.56 0.75 -23.31
C LEU A 7 15.31 2.23 -23.62
N GLY A 8 16.10 3.16 -23.07
CA GLY A 8 15.89 4.60 -23.23
C GLY A 8 14.60 5.13 -22.61
N LEU A 9 13.99 4.39 -21.68
CA LEU A 9 12.72 4.72 -21.02
C LEU A 9 12.91 5.46 -19.68
N TRP A 10 14.16 5.75 -19.30
CA TRP A 10 14.50 6.38 -18.03
C TRP A 10 14.45 7.91 -18.12
N ASP A 11 13.32 8.51 -17.75
CA ASP A 11 13.13 9.96 -17.68
C ASP A 11 12.40 10.40 -16.38
N THR A 12 12.22 11.71 -16.20
CA THR A 12 11.55 12.28 -15.01
C THR A 12 10.10 11.84 -14.89
N VAL A 13 9.42 11.61 -16.02
CA VAL A 13 8.04 11.12 -16.05
C VAL A 13 7.99 9.69 -15.51
N MET A 14 8.89 8.82 -15.99
CA MET A 14 9.00 7.44 -15.52
C MET A 14 9.29 7.36 -14.02
N VAL A 15 10.15 8.24 -13.49
CA VAL A 15 10.41 8.31 -12.05
C VAL A 15 9.16 8.69 -11.26
N ASN A 16 8.36 9.63 -11.77
CA ASN A 16 7.11 10.04 -11.14
C ASN A 16 6.04 8.93 -11.24
N ASP A 17 5.93 8.26 -12.38
CA ASP A 17 5.03 7.11 -12.57
C ASP A 17 5.38 5.98 -11.58
N LEU A 18 6.67 5.67 -11.43
CA LEU A 18 7.12 4.66 -10.47
C LEU A 18 6.77 5.04 -9.03
N LYS A 19 6.87 6.32 -8.64
CA LYS A 19 6.40 6.78 -7.31
C LYS A 19 4.88 6.65 -7.19
N TYR A 20 4.15 7.04 -8.23
CA TYR A 20 2.70 6.96 -8.28
C TYR A 20 2.17 5.53 -8.16
N TYR A 21 2.86 4.55 -8.74
CA TYR A 21 2.48 3.13 -8.67
C TYR A 21 3.19 2.32 -7.56
N ASP A 22 3.82 2.97 -6.58
CA ASP A 22 4.54 2.29 -5.46
C ASP A 22 5.63 1.32 -5.94
N GLY A 23 6.30 1.67 -7.02
CA GLY A 23 7.32 0.86 -7.65
C GLY A 23 6.79 -0.29 -8.51
N SER A 24 5.47 -0.47 -8.62
CA SER A 24 4.91 -1.40 -9.62
C SER A 24 5.10 -0.84 -11.03
N VAL A 25 5.59 -1.69 -11.91
CA VAL A 25 5.75 -1.39 -13.35
C VAL A 25 4.55 -1.85 -14.17
N LYS A 26 3.59 -2.57 -13.57
CA LYS A 26 2.53 -3.30 -14.27
C LYS A 26 1.58 -2.37 -15.02
N GLU A 27 1.16 -1.28 -14.37
CA GLU A 27 0.19 -0.32 -14.90
C GLU A 27 0.82 0.72 -15.84
N ILE A 28 2.16 0.80 -15.92
CA ILE A 28 2.87 1.76 -16.77
C ILE A 28 2.86 1.25 -18.21
N SER A 29 2.10 1.90 -19.09
CA SER A 29 1.89 1.48 -20.49
C SER A 29 3.18 1.51 -21.34
N ARG A 30 4.11 2.40 -21.03
CA ARG A 30 5.39 2.59 -21.74
C ARG A 30 6.36 1.41 -21.59
N ILE A 31 6.19 0.59 -20.55
CA ILE A 31 7.11 -0.50 -20.23
C ILE A 31 6.69 -1.76 -21.01
N PRO A 32 7.61 -2.43 -21.75
CA PRO A 32 7.33 -3.68 -22.42
C PRO A 32 6.89 -4.78 -21.47
N GLN A 33 6.05 -5.69 -21.95
CA GLN A 33 5.48 -6.78 -21.13
C GLN A 33 6.55 -7.68 -20.50
N GLU A 34 7.62 -7.99 -21.22
CA GLU A 34 8.74 -8.79 -20.73
C GLU A 34 9.39 -8.17 -19.49
N ILE A 35 9.57 -6.85 -19.49
CA ILE A 35 10.11 -6.11 -18.35
C ILE A 35 9.12 -6.14 -17.18
N LYS A 36 7.80 -6.02 -17.46
CA LYS A 36 6.78 -6.12 -16.41
C LYS A 36 6.79 -7.47 -15.70
N GLU A 37 7.01 -8.55 -16.46
CA GLU A 37 7.05 -9.91 -15.91
C GLU A 37 8.30 -10.12 -15.04
N VAL A 38 9.46 -9.62 -15.48
CA VAL A 38 10.72 -9.72 -14.72
C VAL A 38 10.68 -8.90 -13.44
N TYR A 39 10.07 -7.72 -13.48
CA TYR A 39 10.01 -6.78 -12.34
C TYR A 39 8.68 -6.82 -11.59
N ALA A 40 7.92 -7.92 -11.71
CA ALA A 40 6.71 -8.13 -10.93
C ALA A 40 7.02 -8.13 -9.42
N THR A 41 6.27 -7.35 -8.66
CA THR A 41 6.43 -7.23 -7.21
C THR A 41 5.89 -8.46 -6.48
N ALA A 42 6.25 -8.62 -5.20
CA ALA A 42 5.83 -9.77 -4.39
C ALA A 42 4.30 -9.94 -4.27
N PHE A 43 3.52 -8.85 -4.42
CA PHE A 43 2.05 -8.89 -4.37
C PHE A 43 1.39 -9.18 -5.73
N GLU A 44 2.17 -9.12 -6.82
CA GLU A 44 1.71 -9.37 -8.18
C GLU A 44 1.99 -10.82 -8.62
N ILE A 45 2.94 -11.48 -7.96
CA ILE A 45 3.24 -12.90 -8.17
C ILE A 45 2.22 -13.77 -7.44
N GLU A 46 1.71 -14.79 -8.12
CA GLU A 46 0.80 -15.75 -7.50
C GLU A 46 1.53 -16.53 -6.37
N PRO A 47 0.95 -16.65 -5.15
CA PRO A 47 1.59 -17.32 -4.02
C PRO A 47 2.03 -18.76 -4.30
N ARG A 48 1.38 -19.43 -5.25
CA ARG A 48 1.73 -20.76 -5.74
C ARG A 48 3.19 -20.85 -6.16
N TRP A 49 3.71 -19.86 -6.89
CA TRP A 49 5.10 -19.87 -7.35
C TRP A 49 6.10 -19.84 -6.20
N LEU A 50 5.80 -19.05 -5.16
CA LEU A 50 6.60 -19.00 -3.94
C LEU A 50 6.62 -20.35 -3.21
N VAL A 51 5.46 -20.99 -3.07
CA VAL A 51 5.31 -22.30 -2.42
C VAL A 51 6.01 -23.41 -3.21
N ASP A 52 5.79 -23.48 -4.53
CA ASP A 52 6.41 -24.50 -5.39
C ASP A 52 7.94 -24.34 -5.42
N ALA A 53 8.45 -23.11 -5.51
CA ALA A 53 9.89 -22.84 -5.42
C ALA A 53 10.46 -23.20 -4.04
N ALA A 54 9.73 -22.88 -2.96
CA ALA A 54 10.13 -23.21 -1.59
C ALA A 54 10.19 -24.71 -1.35
N SER A 55 9.21 -25.45 -1.86
CA SER A 55 9.14 -26.90 -1.74
C SER A 55 10.33 -27.57 -2.45
N ARG A 56 10.68 -27.10 -3.65
CA ARG A 56 11.83 -27.62 -4.41
C ARG A 56 13.14 -27.45 -3.67
N ARG A 57 13.41 -26.25 -3.12
CA ARG A 57 14.64 -26.00 -2.35
C ARG A 57 14.65 -26.65 -0.97
N GLN A 58 13.48 -26.86 -0.35
CA GLN A 58 13.34 -27.51 0.96
C GLN A 58 13.93 -28.93 0.99
N LYS A 59 13.99 -29.62 -0.15
CA LYS A 59 14.62 -30.95 -0.29
C LYS A 59 16.11 -30.95 0.07
N TRP A 60 16.76 -29.79 -0.06
CA TRP A 60 18.19 -29.61 0.17
C TRP A 60 18.48 -28.80 1.45
N ILE A 61 17.46 -28.51 2.24
CA ILE A 61 17.56 -27.79 3.52
C ILE A 61 17.27 -28.78 4.64
N ASP A 62 18.28 -29.03 5.48
CA ASP A 62 18.24 -29.95 6.62
C ASP A 62 17.17 -29.56 7.66
N GLN A 63 17.08 -28.27 7.99
CA GLN A 63 16.08 -27.69 8.87
C GLN A 63 14.94 -27.07 8.06
N SER A 64 14.64 -25.79 8.24
CA SER A 64 13.56 -25.09 7.57
C SER A 64 14.02 -23.75 6.99
N GLN A 65 13.07 -22.97 6.46
CA GLN A 65 13.31 -21.68 5.85
C GLN A 65 12.22 -20.68 6.23
N SER A 66 12.60 -19.42 6.42
CA SER A 66 11.69 -18.32 6.71
C SER A 66 10.97 -17.88 5.44
N LEU A 67 9.87 -18.56 5.10
CA LEU A 67 9.06 -18.24 3.92
C LEU A 67 7.96 -17.22 4.26
N ASN A 68 8.16 -15.97 3.86
CA ASN A 68 7.09 -14.97 3.86
C ASN A 68 6.12 -15.23 2.70
N LEU A 69 4.82 -15.10 2.97
CA LEU A 69 3.74 -15.23 1.99
C LEU A 69 3.07 -13.88 1.79
N TYR A 70 2.74 -13.56 0.54
CA TYR A 70 2.22 -12.26 0.12
C TYR A 70 0.88 -12.46 -0.56
N ILE A 71 -0.16 -11.76 -0.11
CA ILE A 71 -1.48 -11.77 -0.77
C ILE A 71 -2.01 -10.35 -0.86
N ALA A 72 -2.22 -9.85 -2.08
CA ALA A 72 -2.72 -8.50 -2.29
C ALA A 72 -4.13 -8.29 -1.70
N ARG A 73 -5.05 -9.23 -1.92
CA ARG A 73 -6.44 -9.18 -1.44
C ARG A 73 -6.77 -10.47 -0.67
N PRO A 74 -6.59 -10.49 0.66
CA PRO A 74 -6.79 -11.69 1.45
C PRO A 74 -8.26 -12.08 1.50
N SER A 75 -8.53 -13.38 1.45
CA SER A 75 -9.84 -13.95 1.76
C SER A 75 -9.63 -15.30 2.42
N GLY A 76 -10.57 -15.74 3.27
CA GLY A 76 -10.45 -17.03 3.97
C GLY A 76 -10.22 -18.19 2.99
N LYS A 77 -10.95 -18.21 1.86
CA LYS A 77 -10.77 -19.21 0.79
C LYS A 77 -9.37 -19.19 0.18
N LYS A 78 -8.80 -18.01 -0.10
CA LYS A 78 -7.45 -17.91 -0.68
C LYS A 78 -6.38 -18.35 0.32
N LEU A 79 -6.55 -18.01 1.59
CA LEU A 79 -5.65 -18.41 2.66
C LEU A 79 -5.68 -19.94 2.86
N ASP A 80 -6.87 -20.53 2.94
CA ASP A 80 -7.03 -21.98 3.07
C ASP A 80 -6.35 -22.73 1.91
N VAL A 81 -6.60 -22.32 0.66
CA VAL A 81 -5.95 -22.91 -0.52
C VAL A 81 -4.42 -22.79 -0.45
N MET A 82 -3.91 -21.60 -0.11
CA MET A 82 -2.47 -21.36 -0.04
C MET A 82 -1.79 -22.19 1.06
N TYR A 83 -2.34 -22.22 2.27
CA TYR A 83 -1.73 -22.97 3.38
C TYR A 83 -1.87 -24.48 3.19
N ARG A 84 -2.99 -24.97 2.66
CA ARG A 84 -3.13 -26.39 2.28
C ARG A 84 -2.12 -26.77 1.22
N MET A 85 -1.91 -25.91 0.22
CA MET A 85 -0.91 -26.14 -0.81
C MET A 85 0.50 -26.21 -0.20
N ALA A 86 0.87 -25.29 0.71
CA ALA A 86 2.16 -25.32 1.41
C ALA A 86 2.38 -26.65 2.15
N TRP A 87 1.36 -27.11 2.88
CA TRP A 87 1.41 -28.39 3.59
C TRP A 87 1.52 -29.60 2.64
N LEU A 88 0.66 -29.68 1.61
CA LEU A 88 0.69 -30.76 0.61
C LEU A 88 2.01 -30.82 -0.17
N ARG A 89 2.72 -29.69 -0.29
CA ARG A 89 4.03 -29.60 -0.94
C ARG A 89 5.20 -29.92 0.00
N GLY A 90 4.93 -30.32 1.25
CA GLY A 90 5.95 -30.76 2.20
C GLY A 90 6.79 -29.60 2.77
N LEU A 91 6.26 -28.38 2.80
CA LEU A 91 6.94 -27.28 3.50
C LEU A 91 6.88 -27.49 5.01
N LYS A 92 8.02 -27.26 5.67
CA LYS A 92 8.13 -27.37 7.13
C LYS A 92 7.60 -26.14 7.85
N THR A 93 7.82 -24.94 7.32
CA THR A 93 7.36 -23.68 7.94
C THR A 93 6.86 -22.66 6.92
N THR A 94 5.90 -21.84 7.36
CA THR A 94 5.56 -20.53 6.80
C THR A 94 5.85 -19.47 7.85
N TYR A 95 6.21 -18.25 7.44
CA TYR A 95 6.60 -17.19 8.37
C TYR A 95 5.52 -16.10 8.45
N TYR A 96 5.74 -14.91 7.90
CA TYR A 96 4.72 -13.87 7.90
C TYR A 96 3.76 -14.01 6.72
N LEU A 97 2.47 -13.76 6.99
CA LEU A 97 1.52 -13.34 5.98
C LEU A 97 1.58 -11.82 5.85
N ARG A 98 1.87 -11.33 4.65
CA ARG A 98 1.80 -9.91 4.30
C ARG A 98 0.59 -9.70 3.39
N SER A 99 -0.29 -8.79 3.77
CA SER A 99 -1.43 -8.37 2.95
C SER A 99 -1.42 -6.87 2.71
N ARG A 100 -1.95 -6.44 1.55
CA ARG A 100 -2.22 -5.02 1.30
C ARG A 100 -3.65 -4.70 1.75
N ALA A 101 -3.83 -3.55 2.38
CA ALA A 101 -5.15 -3.00 2.64
C ALA A 101 -5.80 -2.54 1.33
N ALA A 102 -7.13 -2.50 1.29
CA ALA A 102 -7.86 -1.99 0.14
C ALA A 102 -7.69 -0.48 -0.04
N THR A 103 -7.43 0.25 1.05
CA THR A 103 -7.20 1.70 1.08
C THR A 103 -5.72 2.01 1.22
N THR A 104 -5.26 3.03 0.48
CA THR A 104 -3.86 3.50 0.48
C THR A 104 -3.81 4.93 1.03
N THR A 105 -2.79 5.26 1.80
CA THR A 105 -2.55 6.61 2.35
C THR A 105 -2.02 7.56 1.28
N GLU A 106 -2.34 8.85 1.38
CA GLU A 106 -1.83 9.88 0.46
C GLU A 106 -0.30 9.93 0.46
N LYS A 107 0.30 10.06 -0.71
CA LYS A 107 1.75 10.08 -0.87
C LYS A 107 2.25 11.51 -0.71
N SER A 108 3.14 11.75 0.26
CA SER A 108 3.73 13.08 0.51
C SER A 108 4.57 13.63 -0.66
N THR A 109 4.89 12.79 -1.64
CA THR A 109 5.71 13.16 -2.81
C THR A 109 4.88 13.47 -4.05
N ILE A 110 3.56 13.34 -3.97
CA ILE A 110 2.63 13.55 -5.07
C ILE A 110 1.62 14.59 -4.62
N ALA A 111 1.63 15.75 -5.28
CA ALA A 111 0.69 16.84 -5.01
C ALA A 111 -0.64 16.58 -5.72
N THR A 112 -1.35 15.52 -5.35
CA THR A 112 -2.70 15.23 -5.89
C THR A 112 -3.81 15.81 -5.03
N GLY A 113 -3.59 16.02 -3.72
CA GLY A 113 -4.56 16.68 -2.84
C GLY A 113 -5.88 15.90 -2.64
N GLU A 114 -5.96 14.66 -3.12
CA GLU A 114 -7.19 13.87 -3.18
C GLU A 114 -7.71 13.43 -1.80
N LEU A 115 -6.85 13.42 -0.78
CA LEU A 115 -7.25 13.07 0.60
C LEU A 115 -7.29 14.29 1.55
N ASN A 116 -6.99 15.49 1.05
CA ASN A 116 -7.22 16.74 1.77
C ASN A 116 -8.66 17.23 1.55
N ALA A 117 -9.61 16.60 2.27
CA ALA A 117 -11.02 17.02 2.28
C ALA A 117 -11.27 18.32 3.08
N VAL A 118 -10.22 18.98 3.57
CA VAL A 118 -10.31 20.29 4.23
C VAL A 118 -9.72 21.37 3.32
N SER A 119 -10.58 22.22 2.78
CA SER A 119 -10.17 23.40 2.04
C SER A 119 -9.37 24.32 2.96
N ALA A 120 -8.05 24.38 2.79
CA ALA A 120 -7.20 25.35 3.50
C ALA A 120 -7.47 26.82 3.10
N ASN A 121 -8.41 27.05 2.16
CA ASN A 121 -8.84 28.36 1.68
C ASN A 121 -10.30 28.70 2.04
N ALA A 122 -10.82 28.20 3.17
CA ALA A 122 -11.99 28.83 3.77
C ALA A 122 -11.55 30.16 4.40
N GLN A 123 -11.55 31.25 3.60
CA GLN A 123 -11.75 32.57 4.20
C GLN A 123 -13.11 32.50 4.91
N PRO A 124 -13.20 32.84 6.21
CA PRO A 124 -14.50 32.97 6.84
C PRO A 124 -15.25 34.10 6.14
N GLU A 125 -16.28 33.76 5.38
CA GLU A 125 -17.31 34.72 5.02
C GLU A 125 -17.96 35.23 6.32
N PRO A 126 -18.24 36.54 6.44
CA PRO A 126 -18.89 37.09 7.62
C PRO A 126 -20.36 36.62 7.64
N THR A 127 -20.61 35.49 8.28
CA THR A 127 -21.95 35.16 8.75
C THR A 127 -22.33 36.15 9.85
N PRO A 128 -23.53 36.74 9.85
CA PRO A 128 -23.98 37.55 10.97
C PRO A 128 -23.94 36.67 12.23
N ALA A 129 -23.10 37.08 13.17
CA ALA A 129 -22.91 36.40 14.43
C ALA A 129 -24.24 36.37 15.18
N THR A 130 -24.85 35.19 15.32
CA THR A 130 -25.52 34.89 16.58
C THR A 130 -24.41 34.48 17.53
N ASP A 131 -23.77 35.47 18.13
CA ASP A 131 -22.84 35.30 19.21
C ASP A 131 -23.54 34.46 20.28
N ALA A 132 -23.11 33.21 20.45
CA ALA A 132 -23.15 32.61 21.76
C ALA A 132 -22.25 33.49 22.62
N SER A 133 -22.85 34.50 23.27
CA SER A 133 -22.18 35.43 24.17
C SER A 133 -21.51 34.63 25.27
N ALA A 134 -20.25 34.29 25.07
CA ALA A 134 -19.41 33.73 26.10
C ALA A 134 -19.14 34.86 27.10
N CYS A 135 -19.63 34.71 28.32
CA CYS A 135 -19.49 35.75 29.33
C CYS A 135 -18.04 36.05 29.66
N SER A 136 -17.74 37.34 29.80
CA SER A 136 -16.43 37.83 30.23
C SER A 136 -16.19 37.50 31.70
N ILE A 137 -14.98 37.09 32.04
CA ILE A 137 -14.56 36.77 33.42
C ILE A 137 -14.58 38.00 34.37
N LEU A 138 -14.76 39.20 33.81
CA LEU A 138 -14.82 40.46 34.54
C LEU A 138 -16.24 40.98 34.71
N ASP A 139 -17.24 40.23 34.24
CA ASP A 139 -18.65 40.60 34.37
C ASP A 139 -19.28 39.89 35.59
N PRO A 140 -19.52 40.61 36.70
CA PRO A 140 -20.05 40.01 37.92
C PRO A 140 -21.52 39.60 37.82
N ASP A 141 -22.25 40.02 36.78
CA ASP A 141 -23.69 39.78 36.64
C ASP A 141 -24.05 38.70 35.60
N CYS A 142 -23.07 37.95 35.07
CA CYS A 142 -23.37 36.83 34.17
C CYS A 142 -23.75 35.54 34.90
N GLU A 143 -25.02 35.12 34.75
CA GLU A 143 -25.60 33.90 35.33
C GLU A 143 -25.28 32.58 34.58
N ALA A 144 -24.10 32.44 33.97
CA ALA A 144 -23.72 31.18 33.30
C ALA A 144 -23.13 30.11 34.25
N CYS A 145 -22.85 30.46 35.52
CA CYS A 145 -22.19 29.59 36.50
C CYS A 145 -22.90 29.51 37.86
N GLN A 146 -24.24 29.44 37.89
CA GLN A 146 -24.99 28.96 39.06
C GLN A 146 -25.16 27.44 39.02
#